data_AF-T0ZE59-F1
#
_entry.id   AF-T0ZE59-F1
#
_cell.length_a   1.000
_cell.length_b   1.000
_cell.length_c   1.000
_cell.angle_alpha   90.00
_cell.angle_beta   90.00
_cell.angle_gamma   90.00
#
_symmetry.space_group_name_H-M   'P 1'
#
loop_
_entity.id
_entity.type
_entity.pdbx_description
1 polymer ?
#
loop_
_entity_poly.entity_id
_entity_poly.type
_entity_poly.pdbx_seq_one_letter_code
_entity_poly.pdbx_strand_id
1 'polypeptide(L)'
;MDLTTDPNADFYRYATGHWLGTHPVPEDKAEWGAFRELQEGNFQLLRQILEESASDPVAAPGSPRRLVGDLFASAMDTDLLEARGLSPLTFWLGRIEQLRQREAIPG
;
A
#
# COMPACT_ATOMS: atom_id res chain seq x y z
N MET A 1 -12.52 -6.77 26.46
CA MET A 1 -13.71 -6.46 27.27
C MET A 1 -13.37 -5.49 28.37
N ASP A 2 -14.26 -4.56 28.65
CA ASP A 2 -14.28 -3.70 29.84
C ASP A 2 -15.53 -4.06 30.66
N LEU A 3 -15.34 -4.87 31.70
CA LEU A 3 -16.43 -5.38 32.54
C LEU A 3 -17.02 -4.32 33.48
N THR A 4 -16.45 -3.11 33.52
CA THR A 4 -16.97 -2.01 34.33
C THR A 4 -18.07 -1.22 33.60
N THR A 5 -18.22 -1.41 32.29
CA THR A 5 -19.28 -0.81 31.48
C THR A 5 -20.55 -1.68 31.51
N ASP A 6 -21.73 -1.08 31.75
CA ASP A 6 -23.01 -1.81 31.63
C ASP A 6 -23.27 -2.20 30.16
N PRO A 7 -23.37 -3.50 29.84
CA PRO A 7 -23.57 -3.96 28.46
C PRO A 7 -24.91 -3.53 27.86
N ASN A 8 -25.93 -3.22 28.66
CA ASN A 8 -27.23 -2.74 28.13
C ASN A 8 -27.17 -1.26 27.72
N ALA A 9 -26.26 -0.50 28.32
CA ALA A 9 -26.08 0.93 28.04
C ALA A 9 -25.08 1.17 26.89
N ASP A 10 -23.96 0.44 26.88
CA ASP A 10 -22.94 0.53 25.82
C ASP A 10 -22.24 -0.82 25.63
N PHE A 11 -22.86 -1.68 24.82
CA PHE A 11 -22.30 -3.00 24.51
C PHE A 11 -20.95 -2.92 23.80
N TYR A 12 -20.71 -1.90 22.99
CA TYR A 12 -19.47 -1.76 22.23
C TYR A 12 -18.28 -1.51 23.16
N ARG A 13 -18.41 -0.56 24.10
CA ARG A 13 -17.40 -0.33 25.14
C ARG A 13 -17.25 -1.53 26.07
N TYR A 14 -18.34 -2.19 26.45
CA TYR A 14 -18.25 -3.43 27.24
C TYR A 14 -17.42 -4.51 26.53
N ALA A 15 -17.67 -4.76 25.24
CA ALA A 15 -16.96 -5.80 24.49
C ALA A 15 -15.50 -5.42 24.18
N THR A 16 -15.26 -4.18 23.76
CA THR A 16 -13.98 -3.76 23.14
C THR A 16 -13.17 -2.76 23.97
N GLY A 17 -13.70 -2.20 25.06
CA GLY A 17 -13.14 -1.06 25.77
C GLY A 17 -11.68 -1.20 26.20
N HIS A 18 -11.29 -2.36 26.73
CA HIS A 18 -9.88 -2.62 27.06
C HIS A 18 -8.95 -2.62 25.84
N TRP A 19 -9.40 -3.18 24.70
CA TRP A 19 -8.61 -3.19 23.48
C TRP A 19 -8.43 -1.76 22.93
N LEU A 20 -9.51 -0.96 22.92
CA LEU A 20 -9.45 0.45 22.53
C LEU A 20 -8.46 1.27 23.36
N GLY A 21 -8.39 1.00 24.67
CA GLY A 21 -7.47 1.71 25.57
C GLY A 21 -6.00 1.27 25.48
N THR A 22 -5.72 0.10 24.88
CA THR A 22 -4.37 -0.49 24.82
C THR A 22 -3.79 -0.52 23.40
N HIS A 23 -4.61 -0.28 22.38
CA HIS A 23 -4.22 -0.32 20.98
C HIS A 23 -4.53 1.04 20.32
N PRO A 24 -3.72 2.07 20.60
CA PRO A 24 -3.88 3.37 19.95
C PRO A 24 -3.64 3.24 18.45
N VAL A 25 -4.19 4.17 17.67
CA VAL A 25 -3.96 4.21 16.22
C VAL A 25 -2.47 4.48 15.96
N PRO A 26 -1.74 3.60 15.23
CA PRO A 26 -0.35 3.85 14.87
C PRO A 26 -0.20 5.12 14.03
N GLU A 27 0.95 5.80 14.12
CA GLU A 27 1.17 7.11 13.49
C GLU A 27 1.04 7.10 11.95
N ASP A 28 1.28 5.95 11.32
CA ASP A 28 1.18 5.75 9.88
C ASP A 28 -0.22 5.30 9.40
N LYS A 29 -1.18 5.14 10.33
CA LYS A 29 -2.54 4.69 10.02
C LYS A 29 -3.57 5.76 10.38
N ALA A 30 -4.65 5.83 9.59
CA ALA A 30 -5.79 6.69 9.88
C ALA A 30 -6.77 6.09 10.90
N GLU A 31 -6.77 4.76 11.03
CA GLU A 31 -7.66 4.00 11.92
C GLU A 31 -6.99 2.69 12.34
N TRP A 32 -7.42 2.14 13.47
CA TRP A 32 -6.92 0.84 13.96
C TRP A 32 -8.07 -0.01 14.50
N GLY A 33 -8.04 -1.29 14.18
CA GLY A 33 -9.12 -2.23 14.45
C GLY A 33 -8.73 -3.65 14.03
N ALA A 34 -9.52 -4.64 14.44
CA ALA A 34 -9.25 -6.05 14.12
C ALA A 34 -9.06 -6.33 12.62
N PHE A 35 -9.81 -5.65 11.75
CA PHE A 35 -9.64 -5.79 10.29
C PHE A 35 -8.31 -5.20 9.79
N ARG A 36 -7.83 -4.12 10.40
CA ARG A 36 -6.52 -3.53 10.08
C ARG A 36 -5.38 -4.40 10.58
N GLU A 37 -5.50 -4.96 11.79
CA GLU A 37 -4.54 -5.94 12.31
C GLU A 37 -4.43 -7.16 11.38
N LEU A 38 -5.57 -7.72 10.95
CA LEU A 38 -5.59 -8.82 9.99
C LEU A 38 -4.96 -8.43 8.64
N GLN A 39 -5.29 -7.24 8.13
CA GLN A 39 -4.73 -6.74 6.89
C GLN A 39 -3.21 -6.57 6.97
N GLU A 40 -2.69 -6.03 8.08
CA GLU A 40 -1.26 -5.86 8.31
C GLU A 40 -0.56 -7.23 8.34
N GLY A 41 -1.13 -8.21 9.05
CA GLY A 41 -0.63 -9.59 9.03
C GLY A 41 -0.57 -10.18 7.61
N ASN A 42 -1.61 -9.94 6.79
CA ASN A 42 -1.61 -10.36 5.39
C ASN A 42 -0.55 -9.64 4.56
N PHE A 43 -0.32 -8.35 4.78
CA PHE A 43 0.74 -7.61 4.07
C PHE A 43 2.13 -8.13 4.40
N GLN A 44 2.39 -8.54 5.66
CA GLN A 44 3.66 -9.18 6.01
C GLN A 44 3.88 -10.50 5.26
N LEU A 45 2.84 -11.34 5.17
CA LEU A 45 2.91 -12.58 4.41
C LEU A 45 3.10 -12.35 2.91
N LEU A 46 2.37 -11.39 2.33
CA LEU A 46 2.52 -11.03 0.92
C LEU A 46 3.90 -10.46 0.63
N ARG A 47 4.44 -9.63 1.53
CA ARG A 47 5.80 -9.10 1.42
C ARG A 47 6.81 -10.24 1.34
N GLN A 48 6.72 -11.21 2.24
CA GLN A 48 7.60 -12.38 2.21
C GLN A 48 7.52 -13.11 0.86
N ILE A 49 6.31 -13.40 0.37
CA ILE A 49 6.11 -14.09 -0.93
C ILE A 49 6.73 -13.30 -2.09
N LEU A 50 6.61 -11.97 -2.06
CA LEU A 50 7.14 -11.09 -3.11
C LEU A 50 8.65 -10.99 -3.04
N GLU A 51 9.24 -10.89 -1.84
CA GLU A 51 10.69 -10.92 -1.63
C GLU A 51 11.29 -12.24 -2.14
N GLU A 52 10.68 -13.37 -1.78
CA GLU A 52 11.08 -14.70 -2.27
C GLU A 52 10.97 -14.77 -3.80
N SER A 53 9.87 -14.28 -4.37
CA SER A 53 9.65 -14.29 -5.83
C SER A 53 10.63 -13.38 -6.59
N ALA A 54 10.99 -12.23 -6.03
CA ALA A 54 11.99 -11.32 -6.59
C ALA A 54 13.41 -11.90 -6.53
N SER A 55 13.69 -12.71 -5.50
CA SER A 55 14.98 -13.36 -5.33
C SER A 55 15.15 -14.69 -6.08
N ASP A 56 14.09 -15.22 -6.70
CA ASP A 56 14.10 -16.52 -7.37
C ASP A 56 14.87 -16.48 -8.71
N PRO A 57 16.09 -17.06 -8.78
CA PRO A 57 16.93 -16.97 -9.98
C PRO A 57 16.46 -17.89 -11.12
N VAL A 58 15.57 -18.85 -10.83
CA VAL A 58 15.12 -19.86 -11.81
C VAL A 58 13.69 -19.64 -12.27
N ALA A 59 13.01 -18.59 -11.79
CA ALA A 59 11.69 -18.20 -12.26
C ALA A 59 11.73 -17.91 -13.77
N ALA A 60 10.95 -18.69 -14.54
CA ALA A 60 10.95 -18.61 -15.99
C ALA A 60 10.57 -17.20 -16.47
N PRO A 61 11.26 -16.63 -17.49
CA PRO A 61 10.89 -15.35 -18.07
C PRO A 61 9.42 -15.33 -18.52
N GLY A 62 8.70 -14.26 -18.17
CA GLY A 62 7.28 -14.10 -18.47
C GLY A 62 6.32 -14.93 -17.60
N SER A 63 6.82 -15.75 -16.66
CA SER A 63 5.96 -16.44 -15.70
C SER A 63 5.35 -15.46 -14.69
N PRO A 64 4.17 -15.77 -14.10
CA PRO A 64 3.57 -14.93 -13.06
C PRO A 64 4.53 -14.64 -11.90
N ARG A 65 5.29 -15.64 -11.45
CA ARG A 65 6.28 -15.49 -10.37
C ARG A 65 7.35 -14.47 -10.73
N ARG A 66 7.89 -14.57 -11.94
CA ARG A 66 8.90 -13.63 -12.43
C ARG A 66 8.34 -12.22 -12.55
N LEU A 67 7.14 -12.08 -13.11
CA LEU A 67 6.49 -10.78 -13.30
C LEU A 67 6.21 -10.06 -11.98
N VAL A 68 5.67 -10.76 -10.97
CA VAL A 68 5.39 -10.13 -9.67
C VAL A 68 6.67 -9.83 -8.89
N GLY A 69 7.70 -10.69 -9.02
CA GLY A 69 9.02 -10.46 -8.43
C GLY A 69 9.72 -9.24 -9.03
N ASP A 70 9.76 -9.15 -10.37
CA ASP A 70 10.37 -8.01 -11.08
C ASP A 70 9.62 -6.71 -10.77
N LEU A 71 8.28 -6.73 -10.72
CA LEU A 71 7.47 -5.57 -10.36
C LEU A 71 7.78 -5.12 -8.92
N PHE A 72 7.80 -6.03 -7.96
CA PHE A 72 8.12 -5.72 -6.57
C PHE A 72 9.53 -5.14 -6.43
N ALA A 73 10.54 -5.79 -7.04
CA ALA A 73 11.91 -5.30 -7.03
C ALA A 73 12.03 -3.88 -7.60
N SER A 74 11.31 -3.60 -8.71
CA SER A 74 11.34 -2.27 -9.34
C SER A 74 10.76 -1.16 -8.45
N ALA A 75 9.80 -1.50 -7.59
CA ALA A 75 9.16 -0.54 -6.67
C ALA A 75 9.98 -0.35 -5.37
N MET A 76 10.77 -1.35 -4.97
CA MET A 76 11.58 -1.30 -3.75
C MET A 76 12.97 -0.67 -3.95
N ASP A 77 13.43 -0.49 -5.19
CA ASP A 77 14.70 0.18 -5.51
C ASP A 77 14.56 1.72 -5.41
N THR A 78 14.58 2.23 -4.18
CA THR A 78 14.43 3.66 -3.90
C THR A 78 15.59 4.49 -4.45
N ASP A 79 16.81 3.96 -4.48
CA ASP A 79 17.99 4.67 -5.00
C ASP A 79 17.82 4.96 -6.49
N LEU A 80 17.33 3.96 -7.25
CA LEU A 80 17.05 4.12 -8.66
C LEU A 80 15.86 5.05 -8.93
N LEU A 81 14.83 5.02 -8.08
CA LEU A 81 13.70 5.94 -8.16
C LEU A 81 14.15 7.39 -7.96
N GLU A 82 14.93 7.66 -6.90
CA GLU A 82 15.46 8.98 -6.61
C GLU A 82 16.42 9.47 -7.71
N ALA A 83 17.30 8.59 -8.21
CA ALA A 83 18.22 8.92 -9.30
C ALA A 83 17.50 9.30 -10.60
N ARG A 84 16.34 8.67 -10.88
CA ARG A 84 15.53 8.97 -12.09
C ARG A 84 14.66 10.22 -11.93
N GLY A 85 14.24 10.53 -10.71
CA GLY A 85 13.35 11.65 -10.41
C GLY A 85 12.14 11.69 -11.35
N LEU A 86 11.84 12.86 -11.91
CA LEU A 86 10.69 13.05 -12.81
C LEU A 86 10.94 12.64 -14.27
N SER A 87 12.15 12.19 -14.61
CA SER A 87 12.53 11.88 -15.99
C SER A 87 11.53 10.95 -16.70
N PRO A 88 11.02 9.87 -16.06
CA PRO A 88 10.04 8.97 -16.69
C PRO A 88 8.69 9.63 -17.03
N LEU A 89 8.34 10.73 -16.37
CA LEU A 89 7.07 11.44 -16.58
C LEU A 89 7.15 12.53 -17.66
N THR A 90 8.36 12.98 -18.00
CA THR A 90 8.60 14.12 -18.92
C THR A 90 7.88 13.99 -20.26
N PHE A 91 7.86 12.78 -20.84
CA PHE A 91 7.15 12.52 -22.10
C PHE A 91 5.65 12.84 -21.99
N TRP A 92 5.01 12.37 -20.92
CA TRP A 92 3.58 12.57 -20.69
C TRP A 92 3.26 14.01 -20.31
N LEU A 93 4.11 14.64 -19.50
CA LEU A 93 3.98 16.06 -19.17
C LEU A 93 4.05 16.94 -20.42
N GLY A 94 4.99 16.67 -21.33
CA GLY A 94 5.08 17.38 -22.61
C GLY A 94 3.84 17.22 -23.49
N ARG A 95 3.22 16.02 -23.50
CA ARG A 95 1.94 15.82 -24.21
C ARG A 95 0.80 16.64 -23.60
N ILE A 96 0.74 16.77 -22.28
CA ILE A 96 -0.28 17.57 -21.61
C ILE A 96 -0.09 19.07 -21.93
N GLU A 97 1.15 19.55 -21.96
CA GLU A 97 1.45 20.94 -22.32
C GLU A 97 1.02 21.28 -23.76
N GLN A 98 1.24 20.37 -24.70
CA GLN A 98 0.78 20.52 -26.08
C GLN A 98 -0.74 20.63 -26.20
N LEU A 99 -1.50 19.95 -25.34
CA LEU A 99 -2.98 20.06 -25.30
C LEU A 99 -3.45 21.41 -24.73
N ARG A 100 -2.63 22.08 -23.92
CA ARG A 100 -2.95 23.38 -23.32
C ARG A 100 -2.77 24.54 -24.30
N GLN A 101 -1.99 24.34 -25.37
CA GLN A 101 -1.88 25.27 -26.49
C GLN A 101 -3.14 25.19 -27.38
N ARG A 102 -4.20 25.89 -26.95
CA ARG A 102 -5.47 26.07 -27.68
C ARG A 102 -5.30 26.89 -28.98
N GLU A 103 -4.66 26.31 -29.99
CA GLU A 103 -4.86 26.69 -31.40
C GLU A 103 -5.25 25.49 -32.28
N ALA A 104 -5.48 24.32 -31.69
CA ALA A 104 -5.80 23.09 -32.41
C ALA A 104 -7.18 22.48 -32.05
N ILE A 105 -8.19 23.31 -31.75
CA ILE A 105 -9.60 22.86 -31.74
C ILE A 105 -10.29 23.53 -32.93
N PRO A 106 -10.44 22.86 -34.08
CA PRO A 106 -11.36 23.32 -35.13
C PRO A 106 -12.77 23.31 -34.53
N GLY A 107 -13.50 24.41 -34.71
CA GLY A 107 -14.90 24.54 -34.29
C GLY A 107 -15.83 23.56 -34.98
#